data_AF-A0A7S3AW09-F1
#
_entry.id   AF-A0A7S3AW09-F1
#
_cell.length_a   1.000
_cell.length_b   1.000
_cell.length_c   1.000
_cell.angle_alpha   90.00
_cell.angle_beta   90.00
_cell.angle_gamma   90.00
#
_symmetry.space_group_name_H-M   'P 1'
#
loop_
_entity.id
_entity.type
_entity.pdbx_description
1 polymer ?
#
loop_
_entity_poly.entity_id
_entity_poly.type
_entity_poly.pdbx_seq_one_letter_code
_entity_poly.pdbx_strand_id
1 'polypeptide(L)'
;DTRSEMAAIDNSAQWDAIPEKSRDADGTVDRVRDPPAALKPVLAAIKEKCSVENVDLIDVFTSAGASQFGTLQTARFVSALTVSFPRFRIEQEIFDAIVDAYGIGMKNPVGQSESIAWMDFCEDVRDAIDTTPELVATGLAHTRGSTLSFKTLSQTREQLIDL
;
A
#
# COMPACT_ATOMS: atom_id res chain seq x y z
N ASP A 1 46.35 -17.46 40.19
CA ASP A 1 45.39 -16.36 40.31
C ASP A 1 45.31 -15.60 38.99
N THR A 2 44.61 -16.20 38.04
CA THR A 2 44.48 -15.73 36.65
C THR A 2 43.26 -14.83 36.57
N ARG A 3 43.53 -13.53 36.46
CA ARG A 3 42.55 -12.44 36.38
C ARG A 3 41.73 -12.58 35.10
N SER A 4 40.44 -12.84 35.24
CA SER A 4 39.46 -13.03 34.17
C SER A 4 39.40 -11.85 33.19
N GLU A 5 39.55 -12.19 31.90
CA GLU A 5 39.21 -11.37 30.73
C GLU A 5 37.69 -11.14 30.69
N MET A 6 37.24 -9.91 30.96
CA MET A 6 35.88 -9.45 30.63
C MET A 6 35.91 -8.89 29.21
N ALA A 7 35.41 -9.67 28.25
CA ALA A 7 35.10 -9.18 26.91
C ALA A 7 33.95 -8.16 27.01
N ALA A 8 34.25 -6.90 26.71
CA ALA A 8 33.24 -5.89 26.44
C ALA A 8 32.56 -6.25 25.11
N ILE A 9 31.30 -6.66 25.18
CA ILE A 9 30.44 -6.75 24.00
C ILE A 9 30.13 -5.31 23.61
N ASP A 10 30.84 -4.83 22.60
CA ASP A 10 30.53 -3.58 21.90
C ASP A 10 29.18 -3.76 21.21
N ASN A 11 28.14 -3.26 21.86
CA ASN A 11 26.77 -3.26 21.36
C ASN A 11 26.50 -1.98 20.56
N SER A 12 27.47 -1.54 19.75
CA SER A 12 27.28 -0.51 18.72
C SER A 12 26.49 -1.08 17.55
N ALA A 13 25.34 -1.69 17.84
CA ALA A 13 24.33 -2.04 16.86
C ALA A 13 23.91 -0.77 16.15
N GLN A 14 24.60 -0.49 15.05
CA GLN A 14 24.06 -0.13 13.76
C GLN A 14 22.66 0.51 13.86
N TRP A 15 22.64 1.73 14.38
CA TRP A 15 21.56 2.66 14.13
C TRP A 15 21.71 3.12 12.68
N ASP A 16 21.30 2.25 11.75
CA ASP A 16 21.05 2.68 10.38
C ASP A 16 20.09 3.87 10.48
N ALA A 17 20.59 5.02 10.06
CA ALA A 17 19.94 6.31 10.17
C ALA A 17 18.45 6.18 9.83
N ILE A 18 17.58 6.42 10.82
CA ILE A 18 16.18 6.69 10.54
C ILE A 18 16.23 8.05 9.80
N PRO A 19 15.93 8.12 8.50
CA PRO A 19 15.88 9.41 7.83
C PRO A 19 14.86 10.26 8.59
N GLU A 20 15.29 11.43 9.06
CA GLU A 20 14.43 12.38 9.75
C GLU A 20 13.22 12.64 8.86
N LYS A 21 12.05 12.16 9.32
CA LYS A 21 10.76 12.37 8.68
C LYS A 21 10.47 13.87 8.68
N SER A 22 10.84 14.50 7.57
CA SER A 22 10.45 15.85 7.25
C SER A 22 8.94 15.83 7.02
N ARG A 23 8.24 16.88 7.45
CA ARG A 23 6.84 17.08 7.10
C ARG A 23 6.71 17.01 5.58
N ASP A 24 5.79 16.19 5.10
CA ASP A 24 5.49 16.04 3.67
C ASP A 24 4.67 17.24 3.16
N ALA A 25 4.36 17.21 1.86
CA ALA A 25 3.84 18.35 1.11
C ALA A 25 2.45 18.82 1.58
N ASP A 26 1.70 17.99 2.30
CA ASP A 26 0.37 18.33 2.82
C ASP A 26 0.37 18.75 4.31
N GLY A 27 1.55 18.75 4.94
CA GLY A 27 1.73 19.14 6.33
C GLY A 27 1.43 18.02 7.32
N THR A 28 1.27 16.79 6.85
CA THR A 28 1.25 15.61 7.70
C THR A 28 2.67 15.06 7.90
N VAL A 29 2.75 13.96 8.62
CA VAL A 29 4.00 13.25 8.85
C VAL A 29 3.70 11.85 8.40
N ASP A 30 4.27 11.47 7.25
CA ASP A 30 4.32 10.10 6.77
C ASP A 30 4.49 9.14 7.95
N ARG A 31 3.78 8.01 7.94
CA ARG A 31 3.85 6.98 8.99
C ARG A 31 4.61 5.77 8.51
N VAL A 32 4.58 5.51 7.21
CA VAL A 32 5.39 4.46 6.57
C VAL A 32 6.49 5.06 5.70
N ARG A 33 7.22 4.20 4.98
CA ARG A 33 8.20 4.59 3.97
C ARG A 33 7.51 4.55 2.61
N ASP A 34 8.10 5.22 1.61
CA ASP A 34 7.64 5.15 0.23
C ASP A 34 7.36 3.71 -0.22
N PRO A 35 6.28 3.49 -1.00
CA PRO A 35 5.92 2.16 -1.45
C PRO A 35 6.98 1.58 -2.40
N PRO A 36 7.21 0.26 -2.35
CA PRO A 36 8.16 -0.40 -3.23
C PRO A 36 7.76 -0.19 -4.71
N ALA A 37 8.75 -0.14 -5.61
CA ALA A 37 8.52 0.14 -7.03
C ALA A 37 7.50 -0.80 -7.70
N ALA A 38 7.46 -2.08 -7.27
CA ALA A 38 6.50 -3.06 -7.76
C ALA A 38 5.04 -2.73 -7.41
N LEU A 39 4.81 -1.93 -6.36
CA LEU A 39 3.46 -1.53 -5.92
C LEU A 39 2.97 -0.28 -6.66
N LYS A 40 3.84 0.52 -7.26
CA LYS A 40 3.44 1.75 -7.98
C LYS A 40 2.40 1.51 -9.09
N PRO A 41 2.54 0.46 -9.94
CA PRO A 41 1.50 0.09 -10.90
C PRO A 41 0.14 -0.25 -10.26
N VAL A 42 0.14 -0.87 -9.08
CA VAL A 42 -1.08 -1.21 -8.34
C VAL A 42 -1.78 0.07 -7.88
N LEU A 43 -1.03 1.00 -7.31
CA LEU A 43 -1.56 2.28 -6.83
C LEU A 43 -2.13 3.10 -8.00
N ALA A 44 -1.45 3.09 -9.16
CA ALA A 44 -1.94 3.72 -10.38
C ALA A 44 -3.26 3.08 -10.87
N ALA A 45 -3.37 1.74 -10.86
CA ALA A 45 -4.60 1.06 -11.25
C ALA A 45 -5.77 1.43 -10.32
N ILE A 46 -5.53 1.52 -9.01
CA ILE A 46 -6.53 1.93 -8.02
C ILE A 46 -6.92 3.40 -8.24
N LYS A 47 -5.96 4.30 -8.48
CA LYS A 47 -6.21 5.71 -8.79
C LYS A 47 -7.13 5.87 -10.00
N GLU A 48 -6.79 5.23 -11.11
CA GLU A 48 -7.60 5.28 -12.32
C GLU A 48 -8.98 4.68 -12.08
N LYS A 49 -9.08 3.64 -11.25
CA LYS A 49 -10.37 3.06 -10.89
C LYS A 49 -11.23 4.01 -10.05
N CYS A 50 -10.64 4.72 -9.10
CA CYS A 50 -11.31 5.77 -8.35
C CYS A 50 -11.86 6.87 -9.28
N SER A 51 -11.08 7.27 -10.27
CA SER A 51 -11.49 8.26 -11.28
C SER A 51 -12.68 7.76 -12.12
N VAL A 52 -12.62 6.53 -12.63
CA VAL A 52 -13.67 5.93 -13.47
C VAL A 52 -14.99 5.73 -12.71
N GLU A 53 -14.93 5.29 -11.46
CA GLU A 53 -16.11 4.99 -10.65
C GLU A 53 -16.53 6.15 -9.73
N ASN A 54 -15.84 7.29 -9.82
CA ASN A 54 -16.05 8.48 -8.98
C ASN A 54 -16.06 8.14 -7.48
N VAL A 55 -15.04 7.39 -7.04
CA VAL A 55 -14.85 6.96 -5.66
C VAL A 55 -13.83 7.86 -4.98
N ASP A 56 -14.21 8.48 -3.86
CA ASP A 56 -13.29 9.18 -2.97
C ASP A 56 -12.83 8.25 -1.85
N LEU A 57 -11.55 7.87 -1.86
CA LEU A 57 -10.98 6.98 -0.86
C LEU A 57 -10.98 7.57 0.55
N ILE A 58 -10.87 8.90 0.69
CA ILE A 58 -10.86 9.55 2.01
C ILE A 58 -12.22 9.36 2.68
N ASP A 59 -13.30 9.62 1.94
CA ASP A 59 -14.67 9.43 2.42
C ASP A 59 -14.97 7.95 2.70
N VAL A 60 -14.51 7.05 1.82
CA VAL A 60 -14.64 5.59 1.98
C VAL A 60 -14.00 5.13 3.30
N PHE A 61 -12.75 5.50 3.54
CA PHE A 61 -12.03 5.04 4.73
C PHE A 61 -12.53 5.72 6.00
N THR A 62 -12.88 7.01 5.94
CA THR A 62 -13.51 7.71 7.06
C THR A 62 -14.82 7.02 7.46
N SER A 63 -15.65 6.64 6.48
CA SER A 63 -16.90 5.90 6.70
C SER A 63 -16.67 4.49 7.25
N ALA A 64 -15.54 3.86 6.92
CA ALA A 64 -15.11 2.57 7.50
C ALA A 64 -14.58 2.69 8.95
N GLY A 65 -14.58 3.90 9.52
CA GLY A 65 -14.11 4.17 10.88
C GLY A 65 -12.61 4.38 10.96
N ALA A 66 -12.01 4.95 9.91
CA ALA A 66 -10.63 5.40 9.95
C ALA A 66 -10.46 6.53 10.97
N SER A 67 -9.34 6.51 11.66
CA SER A 67 -8.99 7.52 12.65
C SER A 67 -8.46 8.78 11.98
N GLN A 68 -8.77 9.94 12.57
CA GLN A 68 -8.17 11.24 12.23
C GLN A 68 -6.64 11.24 12.34
N PHE A 69 -6.09 10.29 13.10
CA PHE A 69 -4.65 10.14 13.21
C PHE A 69 -4.05 9.42 12.00
N GLY A 70 -4.80 8.98 10.99
CA GLY A 70 -4.20 8.26 9.86
C GLY A 70 -4.00 6.76 10.11
N THR A 71 -4.80 6.15 10.99
CA THR A 71 -4.84 4.68 11.17
C THR A 71 -6.21 4.09 10.84
N LEU A 72 -6.22 2.90 10.22
CA LEU A 72 -7.42 2.10 10.00
C LEU A 72 -7.10 0.63 10.26
N GLN A 73 -8.00 -0.13 10.89
CA GLN A 73 -7.80 -1.57 11.08
C GLN A 73 -7.69 -2.29 9.73
N THR A 74 -6.71 -3.18 9.58
CA THR A 74 -6.41 -3.86 8.31
C THR A 74 -7.63 -4.58 7.72
N ALA A 75 -8.39 -5.30 8.56
CA ALA A 75 -9.62 -5.97 8.11
C ALA A 75 -10.67 -5.00 7.55
N ARG A 76 -10.79 -3.81 8.14
CA ARG A 76 -11.72 -2.77 7.67
C ARG A 76 -11.23 -2.12 6.40
N PHE A 77 -9.92 -1.89 6.28
CA PHE A 77 -9.29 -1.37 5.07
C PHE A 77 -9.55 -2.28 3.86
N VAL A 78 -9.26 -3.58 4.00
CA VAL A 78 -9.48 -4.59 2.94
C VAL A 78 -10.96 -4.67 2.58
N SER A 79 -11.85 -4.71 3.59
CA SER A 79 -13.29 -4.74 3.35
C SER A 79 -13.79 -3.48 2.64
N ALA A 80 -13.32 -2.30 3.03
CA ALA A 80 -13.72 -1.03 2.43
C ALA A 80 -13.35 -0.97 0.95
N LEU A 81 -12.08 -1.28 0.61
CA LEU A 81 -11.64 -1.33 -0.79
C LEU A 81 -12.44 -2.35 -1.63
N THR A 82 -12.68 -3.55 -1.09
CA THR A 82 -13.42 -4.60 -1.80
C THR A 82 -14.87 -4.17 -2.08
N VAL A 83 -15.52 -3.51 -1.12
CA VAL A 83 -16.90 -3.03 -1.27
C VAL A 83 -16.98 -1.83 -2.22
N SER A 84 -15.98 -0.95 -2.21
CA SER A 84 -15.93 0.22 -3.08
C SER A 84 -15.81 -0.14 -4.57
N PHE A 85 -15.22 -1.28 -4.91
CA PHE A 85 -15.04 -1.70 -6.29
C PHE A 85 -15.64 -3.09 -6.58
N PRO A 86 -16.98 -3.23 -6.58
CA PRO A 86 -17.65 -4.53 -6.66
C PRO A 86 -17.44 -5.28 -7.99
N ARG A 87 -16.91 -4.59 -9.02
CA ARG A 87 -16.62 -5.16 -10.35
C ARG A 87 -15.14 -5.05 -10.72
N PHE A 88 -14.28 -4.82 -9.74
CA PHE A 88 -12.83 -4.78 -9.90
C PHE A 88 -12.24 -5.72 -8.87
N ARG A 89 -11.89 -6.92 -9.32
CA ARG A 89 -11.43 -7.94 -8.40
C ARG A 89 -9.99 -7.66 -8.02
N ILE A 90 -9.73 -7.31 -6.77
CA ILE A 90 -8.37 -7.17 -6.24
C ILE A 90 -7.96 -8.53 -5.67
N GLU A 91 -6.89 -9.13 -6.18
CA GLU A 91 -6.40 -10.42 -5.67
C GLU A 91 -5.76 -10.28 -4.28
N GLN A 92 -5.77 -11.37 -3.50
CA GLN A 92 -5.24 -11.37 -2.13
C GLN A 92 -3.75 -10.96 -2.08
N GLU A 93 -2.95 -11.35 -3.06
CA GLU A 93 -1.54 -10.96 -3.16
C GLU A 93 -1.33 -9.44 -3.20
N ILE A 94 -2.29 -8.71 -3.77
CA ILE A 94 -2.25 -7.25 -3.83
C ILE A 94 -2.56 -6.67 -2.45
N PHE A 95 -3.56 -7.20 -1.77
CA PHE A 95 -3.84 -6.80 -0.39
C PHE A 95 -2.64 -7.08 0.52
N ASP A 96 -2.01 -8.25 0.41
CA ASP A 96 -0.84 -8.59 1.20
C ASP A 96 0.32 -7.61 0.93
N ALA A 97 0.57 -7.26 -0.33
CA ALA A 97 1.61 -6.29 -0.69
C ALA A 97 1.31 -4.86 -0.17
N ILE A 98 0.04 -4.44 -0.18
CA ILE A 98 -0.38 -3.16 0.41
C ILE A 98 -0.23 -3.21 1.93
N VAL A 99 -0.64 -4.30 2.58
CA VAL A 99 -0.50 -4.47 4.03
C VAL A 99 0.97 -4.50 4.46
N ASP A 100 1.85 -5.09 3.66
CA ASP A 100 3.29 -5.09 3.96
C ASP A 100 3.92 -3.69 3.83
N ALA A 101 3.46 -2.88 2.87
CA ALA A 101 3.98 -1.53 2.64
C ALA A 101 3.42 -0.50 3.63
N TYR A 102 2.11 -0.53 3.89
CA TYR A 102 1.40 0.48 4.69
C TYR A 102 1.02 -0.01 6.09
N GLY A 103 1.34 -1.25 6.42
CA GLY A 103 1.03 -1.87 7.70
C GLY A 103 1.82 -1.26 8.85
N ILE A 104 1.09 -0.90 9.91
CA ILE A 104 1.62 -0.30 11.13
C ILE A 104 1.05 -0.98 12.38
N GLY A 105 1.75 -0.78 13.51
CA GLY A 105 1.35 -1.33 14.80
C GLY A 105 1.86 -2.74 15.03
N MET A 106 1.18 -3.48 15.90
CA MET A 106 1.57 -4.85 16.24
C MET A 106 1.28 -5.79 15.07
N LYS A 107 2.17 -6.77 14.89
CA LYS A 107 1.94 -7.89 13.97
C LYS A 107 1.14 -8.96 14.70
N ASN A 108 0.11 -9.48 14.06
CA ASN A 108 -0.60 -10.65 14.52
C ASN A 108 0.30 -11.91 14.44
N PRO A 109 -0.11 -13.07 14.99
CA PRO A 109 0.70 -14.30 14.95
C PRO A 109 1.05 -14.80 13.53
N VAL A 110 0.34 -14.34 12.50
CA VAL A 110 0.61 -14.67 11.09
C VAL A 110 1.48 -13.62 10.39
N GLY A 111 1.98 -12.61 11.12
CA GLY A 111 2.94 -11.63 10.63
C GLY A 111 2.34 -10.38 9.96
N GLN A 112 1.02 -10.26 9.89
CA GLN A 112 0.33 -9.11 9.30
C GLN A 112 0.12 -8.00 10.34
N SER A 113 0.29 -6.76 9.92
CA SER A 113 0.05 -5.59 10.76
C SER A 113 -1.44 -5.42 11.08
N GLU A 114 -1.77 -5.08 12.33
CA GLU A 114 -3.16 -4.89 12.79
C GLU A 114 -3.83 -3.64 12.18
N SER A 115 -3.04 -2.63 11.81
CA SER A 115 -3.52 -1.37 11.26
C SER A 115 -2.76 -0.96 10.01
N ILE A 116 -3.36 -0.05 9.24
CA ILE A 116 -2.84 0.53 8.00
C ILE A 116 -2.72 2.04 8.16
N ALA A 117 -1.61 2.60 7.67
CA ALA A 117 -1.41 4.03 7.47
C ALA A 117 -2.24 4.51 6.25
N TRP A 118 -3.53 4.70 6.45
CA TRP A 118 -4.47 4.92 5.34
C TRP A 118 -4.32 6.29 4.67
N MET A 119 -3.84 7.31 5.39
CA MET A 119 -3.61 8.65 4.84
C MET A 119 -2.45 8.60 3.84
N ASP A 120 -1.30 8.05 4.24
CA ASP A 120 -0.15 7.80 3.36
C ASP A 120 -0.58 7.00 2.11
N PHE A 121 -1.38 5.94 2.30
CA PHE A 121 -1.91 5.16 1.17
C PHE A 121 -2.77 6.01 0.22
N CYS A 122 -3.66 6.86 0.75
CA CYS A 122 -4.50 7.73 -0.07
C CYS A 122 -3.68 8.77 -0.83
N GLU A 123 -2.66 9.34 -0.21
CA GLU A 123 -1.71 10.28 -0.83
C GLU A 123 -0.95 9.59 -1.96
N ASP A 124 -0.34 8.44 -1.71
CA ASP A 124 0.40 7.70 -2.72
C ASP A 124 -0.50 7.24 -3.88
N VAL A 125 -1.76 6.85 -3.61
CA VAL A 125 -2.74 6.57 -4.68
C VAL A 125 -3.05 7.83 -5.47
N ARG A 126 -3.28 8.98 -4.83
CA ARG A 126 -3.54 10.25 -5.51
C ARG A 126 -2.38 10.65 -6.42
N ASP A 127 -1.15 10.42 -5.98
CA ASP A 127 0.07 10.86 -6.66
C ASP A 127 0.63 9.79 -7.61
N ALA A 128 0.07 8.58 -7.60
CA ALA A 128 0.48 7.49 -8.48
C ALA A 128 0.39 7.86 -9.96
N ILE A 129 1.38 7.40 -10.73
CA ILE A 129 1.46 7.54 -12.18
C ILE A 129 1.55 6.13 -12.76
N ASP A 130 0.78 5.88 -13.83
CA ASP A 130 0.86 4.62 -14.56
C ASP A 130 2.19 4.50 -15.29
N THR A 131 3.09 3.68 -14.74
CA THR A 131 4.40 3.37 -15.34
C THR A 131 4.41 2.03 -16.07
N THR A 132 3.26 1.38 -16.24
CA THR A 132 3.18 0.09 -16.93
C THR A 132 3.37 0.25 -18.44
N PRO A 133 3.92 -0.75 -19.13
CA PRO A 133 3.93 -0.76 -20.59
C PRO A 133 2.51 -0.57 -21.12
N GLU A 134 2.33 0.29 -22.13
CA GLU A 134 1.04 0.51 -22.81
C GLU A 134 -0.13 0.99 -21.93
N LEU A 135 0.16 1.51 -20.73
CA LEU A 135 -0.84 1.99 -19.77
C LEU A 135 -1.83 0.87 -19.37
N VAL A 136 -1.30 -0.31 -19.09
CA VAL A 136 -2.05 -1.49 -18.66
C VAL A 136 -2.85 -1.23 -17.39
N ALA A 137 -2.29 -0.53 -16.40
CA ALA A 137 -3.03 -0.20 -15.18
C ALA A 137 -4.27 0.65 -15.48
N THR A 138 -4.13 1.64 -16.36
CA THR A 138 -5.25 2.44 -16.88
C THR A 138 -6.26 1.54 -17.63
N GLY A 139 -5.78 0.69 -18.55
CA GLY A 139 -6.64 -0.23 -19.30
C GLY A 139 -7.46 -1.17 -18.41
N LEU A 140 -6.86 -1.70 -17.35
CA LEU A 140 -7.54 -2.55 -16.37
C LEU A 140 -8.65 -1.78 -15.63
N ALA A 141 -8.39 -0.54 -15.22
CA ALA A 141 -9.38 0.28 -14.51
C ALA A 141 -10.65 0.55 -15.33
N HIS A 142 -10.50 0.78 -16.64
CA HIS A 142 -11.62 0.98 -17.57
C HIS A 142 -12.34 -0.32 -17.95
N THR A 143 -11.69 -1.47 -17.80
CA THR A 143 -12.28 -2.76 -18.15
C THR A 143 -13.19 -3.24 -17.01
N ARG A 144 -14.46 -3.50 -17.32
CA ARG A 144 -15.42 -3.99 -16.33
C ARG A 144 -15.16 -5.46 -16.02
N GLY A 145 -15.12 -5.82 -14.73
CA GLY A 145 -14.87 -7.20 -14.31
C GLY A 145 -13.40 -7.61 -14.38
N SER A 146 -12.50 -6.66 -14.62
CA SER A 146 -11.07 -6.91 -14.61
C SER A 146 -10.59 -7.33 -13.22
N THR A 147 -9.47 -8.04 -13.22
CA THR A 147 -8.81 -8.52 -12.00
C THR A 147 -7.47 -7.83 -11.87
N LEU A 148 -7.22 -7.18 -10.74
CA LEU A 148 -5.95 -6.56 -10.39
C LEU A 148 -5.06 -7.60 -9.70
N SER A 149 -3.93 -7.90 -10.33
CA SER A 149 -2.91 -8.83 -9.85
C SER A 149 -1.54 -8.45 -10.41
N PHE A 150 -0.45 -8.92 -9.81
CA PHE A 150 0.89 -8.65 -10.36
C PHE A 150 1.05 -9.28 -11.74
N LYS A 151 0.42 -10.44 -11.95
CA LYS A 151 0.38 -11.09 -13.27
C LYS A 151 -0.26 -10.18 -14.32
N THR A 152 -1.45 -9.64 -14.06
CA THR A 152 -2.16 -8.79 -15.04
C THR A 152 -1.43 -7.48 -15.30
N LEU A 153 -0.79 -6.88 -14.29
CA LEU A 153 0.02 -5.67 -14.46
C LEU A 153 1.33 -5.89 -15.23
N SER A 154 1.80 -7.14 -15.30
CA SER A 154 2.99 -7.52 -16.07
C SER A 154 2.70 -7.89 -17.53
N GLN A 155 1.43 -8.01 -17.90
CA GLN A 155 1.00 -8.33 -19.27
C GLN A 155 0.97 -7.07 -20.15
N THR A 156 1.22 -7.23 -21.44
CA THR A 156 0.98 -6.17 -22.44
C THR A 156 -0.50 -6.05 -22.79
N ARG A 157 -0.95 -4.89 -23.29
CA ARG A 157 -2.37 -4.62 -23.56
C ARG A 157 -2.97 -5.56 -24.60
N GLU A 158 -2.18 -6.01 -25.58
CA GLU A 158 -2.60 -7.01 -26.57
C GLU A 158 -3.06 -8.32 -25.92
N GLN A 159 -2.44 -8.73 -24.81
CA GLN A 159 -2.78 -9.96 -24.10
C GLN A 159 -4.03 -9.83 -23.23
N LEU A 160 -4.50 -8.60 -22.97
CA LEU A 160 -5.67 -8.32 -22.14
C LEU A 160 -6.97 -8.24 -22.93
N ILE A 161 -6.90 -8.05 -24.26
CA ILE A 161 -8.09 -7.98 -25.14
C ILE A 161 -8.66 -9.38 -25.44
N ASP A 162 -7.85 -10.43 -25.28
CA ASP A 162 -8.19 -11.82 -25.60
C ASP A 162 -8.79 -12.62 -24.41
N LEU A 163 -9.08 -11.97 -23.28
CA LEU A 163 -9.68 -12.58 -22.06
C LEU A 163 -11.13 -12.14 -21.85
#